data_AF-A0A8J5NAT9-F1
#
_entry.id   AF-A0A8J5NAT9-F1
#
_cell.length_a   1.000
_cell.length_b   1.000
_cell.length_c   1.000
_cell.angle_alpha   90.00
_cell.angle_beta   90.00
_cell.angle_gamma   90.00
#
_symmetry.space_group_name_H-M   'P 1'
#
loop_
_entity.id
_entity.type
_entity.pdbx_description
1 polymer ?
#
loop_
_entity_poly.entity_id
_entity_poly.type
_entity_poly.pdbx_seq_one_letter_code
_entity_poly.pdbx_strand_id
1 'polypeptide(L)'
;VTESRGIMVDLATAWLVLVVIMVSPAATDAHVHGPNSTEGETLHTHGTLHDPHDHPIFLPKRPQHMSRNCYDLYKRGFLLTGLYNIYPYDCCPERPVLVLCDMVTDGGGWTVIQHRHQQPRIDFYRTWMEYALGFGDLAEGEFWLGLDHIHALTNQEANEIRFDLEDFDGQTRWAKYTFFYVHDRNNDYKLEVNGYMGDAGDSFSTHGGQRFSAKDKDFGKAKYNCSVKYKGAWWYEKCHKSNLNGLYLSGPHASYADGINWKSWRGYHYSLRTTAMMIRPRSEAPATAEFYTDEHKELQRSLKKYGGLGLDYSYSMAMSEALGTINCGAIPMAVAVQTDMFGSNYLKEEFLAPSISGEKVSCLGVSEPGAGSDVASIQTTAKRDGDDLIINGQKMWITNAWQADWICLLANTSQGPAHLNKSLICVPMNSPGIHLTKRIDKMGMRSSDTAQIFFEDVRVPAKNIIGDEGMGFTYQMLQFQEERLAGAVLTIPPMDTCIQSTIAYTKERKAFGQPLLNNQCIHFRLAELETEIECLRSLIYRATAREVTDSCLQFWGGMGFTNEVLVSRFFRDMRLVSIGGGADEVMLMIICKYMDTLPRLPRKK
;
A
#
# COMPACT_ATOMS: atom_id res chain seq x y z
N VAL A 1 -12.81 14.65 7.59
CA VAL A 1 -11.65 13.73 7.59
C VAL A 1 -11.56 13.16 6.19
N THR A 2 -11.01 13.95 5.28
CA THR A 2 -10.93 13.74 3.83
C THR A 2 -9.47 13.87 3.38
N GLU A 3 -8.52 13.52 4.25
CA GLU A 3 -7.08 13.77 4.04
C GLU A 3 -6.26 12.53 3.64
N SER A 4 -6.85 11.32 3.59
CA SER A 4 -6.08 10.06 3.42
C SER A 4 -6.18 9.37 2.06
N ARG A 5 -6.73 10.04 1.02
CA ARG A 5 -6.63 9.59 -0.37
C ARG A 5 -6.17 10.76 -1.24
N GLY A 6 -4.89 10.75 -1.60
CA GLY A 6 -4.29 11.76 -2.46
C GLY A 6 -3.18 11.11 -3.26
N ILE A 7 -3.25 11.28 -4.58
CA ILE A 7 -2.26 10.80 -5.54
C ILE A 7 -0.94 11.55 -5.35
N MET A 8 0.15 10.92 -5.81
CA MET A 8 1.56 11.19 -5.52
C MET A 8 2.04 12.59 -5.96
N VAL A 9 3.01 13.13 -5.24
CA VAL A 9 3.46 14.52 -5.34
C VAL A 9 4.72 14.66 -6.21
N ASP A 10 4.50 15.19 -7.40
CA ASP A 10 5.51 15.60 -8.38
C ASP A 10 6.40 16.76 -7.90
N LEU A 11 7.73 16.55 -7.97
CA LEU A 11 8.79 17.45 -7.52
C LEU A 11 9.63 17.93 -8.72
N ALA A 12 9.00 18.64 -9.66
CA ALA A 12 9.72 19.35 -10.71
C ALA A 12 10.35 20.66 -10.18
N THR A 13 11.49 20.57 -9.47
CA THR A 13 12.29 21.74 -9.09
C THR A 13 13.19 22.20 -10.23
N ALA A 14 12.66 23.10 -11.06
CA ALA A 14 13.50 24.10 -11.71
C ALA A 14 13.94 25.09 -10.60
N TRP A 15 15.24 25.18 -10.31
CA TRP A 15 15.99 26.33 -9.72
C TRP A 15 17.27 25.93 -8.96
N LEU A 16 17.50 24.64 -8.65
CA LEU A 16 18.71 24.17 -7.95
C LEU A 16 19.97 24.04 -8.83
N VAL A 17 19.83 24.17 -10.15
CA VAL A 17 20.93 23.98 -11.13
C VAL A 17 22.01 25.07 -11.05
N LEU A 18 21.75 26.23 -10.42
CA LEU A 18 22.70 27.36 -10.43
C LEU A 18 23.60 27.47 -9.19
N VAL A 19 23.24 26.89 -8.05
CA VAL A 19 23.98 27.14 -6.79
C VAL A 19 25.07 26.09 -6.51
N VAL A 20 24.90 24.84 -6.97
CA VAL A 20 25.89 23.77 -6.72
C VAL A 20 27.09 23.83 -7.70
N ILE A 21 26.99 24.58 -8.80
CA ILE A 21 28.07 24.72 -9.81
C ILE A 21 29.25 25.58 -9.31
N MET A 22 29.13 26.32 -8.20
CA MET A 22 30.13 27.34 -7.82
C MET A 22 30.97 27.06 -6.56
N VAL A 23 31.18 25.81 -6.14
CA VAL A 23 32.15 25.51 -5.06
C VAL A 23 33.13 24.38 -5.41
N SER A 24 34.20 24.83 -6.08
CA SER A 24 35.62 24.46 -5.89
C SER A 24 36.22 23.21 -6.57
N PRO A 25 37.47 23.33 -7.10
CA PRO A 25 38.06 22.39 -8.05
C PRO A 25 39.11 21.44 -7.43
N ALA A 26 39.56 20.49 -8.26
CA ALA A 26 40.79 19.69 -8.18
C ALA A 26 40.82 18.49 -7.21
N ALA A 27 41.01 17.30 -7.78
CA ALA A 27 42.24 16.51 -7.59
C ALA A 27 42.24 15.28 -8.50
N THR A 28 43.26 15.22 -9.34
CA THR A 28 43.68 14.12 -10.21
C THR A 28 44.45 13.04 -9.43
N ASP A 29 44.58 11.88 -10.08
CA ASP A 29 45.50 10.75 -9.81
C ASP A 29 45.12 9.72 -8.73
N ALA A 30 44.84 8.50 -9.18
CA ALA A 30 45.32 7.28 -8.51
C ALA A 30 45.37 6.09 -9.49
N HIS A 31 46.49 5.38 -9.42
CA HIS A 31 46.97 4.35 -10.32
C HIS A 31 46.23 3.00 -10.24
N VAL A 32 46.21 2.31 -11.38
CA VAL A 32 45.77 0.93 -11.57
C VAL A 32 46.91 -0.04 -11.26
N HIS A 33 46.68 -1.01 -10.38
CA HIS A 33 47.45 -2.25 -10.31
C HIS A 33 46.55 -3.45 -9.97
N GLY A 34 46.61 -4.48 -10.82
CA GLY A 34 46.45 -5.89 -10.45
C GLY A 34 47.67 -6.65 -11.01
N PRO A 35 47.75 -8.00 -11.00
CA PRO A 35 46.80 -9.01 -10.48
C PRO A 35 47.49 -10.21 -9.74
N ASN A 36 46.78 -11.35 -9.64
CA ASN A 36 47.19 -12.75 -9.31
C ASN A 36 47.11 -13.15 -7.82
N SER A 37 46.72 -14.37 -7.39
CA SER A 37 46.35 -15.66 -8.01
C SER A 37 45.87 -16.66 -6.94
N THR A 38 44.96 -17.59 -7.33
CA THR A 38 44.84 -19.04 -6.99
C THR A 38 44.79 -19.62 -5.56
N GLU A 39 44.08 -20.77 -5.50
CA GLU A 39 43.93 -21.80 -4.44
C GLU A 39 42.83 -21.50 -3.40
N GLY A 40 41.89 -22.38 -3.07
CA GLY A 40 41.71 -23.80 -3.33
C GLY A 40 41.41 -24.50 -2.00
N GLU A 41 40.15 -24.67 -1.62
CA GLU A 41 39.79 -25.46 -0.43
C GLU A 41 38.47 -26.21 -0.60
N THR A 42 38.59 -27.54 -0.55
CA THR A 42 37.54 -28.54 -0.38
C THR A 42 37.01 -28.53 1.05
N LEU A 43 35.70 -28.60 1.24
CA LEU A 43 35.12 -29.00 2.54
C LEU A 43 33.94 -29.94 2.41
N HIS A 44 33.90 -30.83 3.40
CA HIS A 44 33.24 -32.11 3.46
C HIS A 44 31.71 -32.08 3.46
N THR A 45 31.14 -33.11 2.83
CA THR A 45 29.76 -33.54 2.95
C THR A 45 29.45 -34.07 4.36
N HIS A 46 28.42 -33.52 5.00
CA HIS A 46 27.65 -34.24 6.01
C HIS A 46 26.17 -34.22 5.63
N GLY A 47 25.65 -35.41 5.31
CA GLY A 47 24.23 -35.63 5.09
C GLY A 47 23.49 -35.70 6.42
N THR A 48 22.37 -35.00 6.48
CA THR A 48 21.31 -35.21 7.48
C THR A 48 20.08 -35.73 6.77
N LEU A 49 19.62 -36.90 7.23
CA LEU A 49 18.38 -37.54 6.80
C LEU A 49 17.18 -36.62 7.07
N HIS A 50 16.33 -36.40 6.06
CA HIS A 50 15.03 -35.77 6.23
C HIS A 50 13.92 -36.81 6.52
N ASP A 51 13.05 -36.44 7.45
CA ASP A 51 11.83 -37.08 7.93
C ASP A 51 10.75 -37.17 6.81
N PRO A 52 10.00 -38.28 6.62
CA PRO A 52 9.07 -38.44 5.50
C PRO A 52 7.71 -37.74 5.64
N HIS A 53 7.49 -36.83 6.59
CA HIS A 53 6.13 -36.32 6.89
C HIS A 53 5.80 -34.87 6.52
N ASP A 54 6.71 -34.09 5.92
CA ASP A 54 6.40 -32.75 5.40
C ASP A 54 6.02 -32.76 3.91
N HIS A 55 4.82 -33.25 3.63
CA HIS A 55 4.14 -32.89 2.38
C HIS A 55 3.23 -31.69 2.63
N PRO A 56 3.45 -30.53 1.98
CA PRO A 56 2.52 -29.42 2.06
C PRO A 56 1.17 -29.87 1.50
N ILE A 57 0.12 -29.74 2.32
CA ILE A 57 -1.26 -29.97 1.92
C ILE A 57 -1.57 -28.95 0.82
N PHE A 58 -1.56 -29.39 -0.44
CA PHE A 58 -2.07 -28.60 -1.55
C PHE A 58 -3.58 -28.45 -1.37
N LEU A 59 -4.01 -27.33 -0.80
CA LEU A 59 -5.42 -26.96 -0.79
C LEU A 59 -5.91 -26.84 -2.26
N PRO A 60 -7.07 -27.40 -2.60
CA PRO A 60 -7.60 -27.31 -3.96
C PRO A 60 -7.82 -25.84 -4.35
N LYS A 61 -7.32 -25.44 -5.53
CA LYS A 61 -7.54 -24.08 -6.05
C LYS A 61 -8.98 -23.91 -6.49
N ARG A 62 -9.62 -22.79 -6.11
CA ARG A 62 -10.99 -22.46 -6.52
C ARG A 62 -11.10 -22.28 -8.04
N PRO A 63 -12.11 -22.88 -8.71
CA PRO A 63 -12.37 -22.63 -10.13
C PRO A 63 -12.64 -21.15 -10.40
N GLN A 64 -12.12 -20.63 -11.51
CA GLN A 64 -12.19 -19.19 -11.86
C GLN A 64 -13.64 -18.64 -11.95
N HIS A 65 -14.65 -19.50 -12.15
CA HIS A 65 -16.05 -19.07 -12.26
C HIS A 65 -16.78 -18.91 -10.91
N MET A 66 -16.18 -19.29 -9.77
CA MET A 66 -16.84 -19.19 -8.46
C MET A 66 -16.47 -17.88 -7.73
N SER A 67 -17.44 -16.98 -7.57
CA SER A 67 -17.24 -15.67 -6.90
C SER A 67 -17.15 -15.81 -5.37
N ARG A 68 -16.17 -15.15 -4.73
CA ARG A 68 -15.95 -15.30 -3.29
C ARG A 68 -16.97 -14.55 -2.44
N ASN A 69 -17.42 -13.40 -2.94
CA ASN A 69 -18.27 -12.45 -2.24
C ASN A 69 -19.15 -11.68 -3.25
N CYS A 70 -20.06 -10.85 -2.75
CA CYS A 70 -20.92 -10.02 -3.60
C CYS A 70 -20.15 -9.03 -4.47
N TYR A 71 -18.96 -8.58 -4.04
CA TYR A 71 -18.14 -7.65 -4.81
C TYR A 71 -17.54 -8.31 -6.07
N ASP A 72 -17.14 -9.58 -5.99
CA ASP A 72 -16.71 -10.36 -7.15
C ASP A 72 -17.86 -10.60 -8.14
N LEU A 73 -19.08 -10.82 -7.65
CA LEU A 73 -20.28 -10.89 -8.49
C LEU A 73 -20.53 -9.55 -9.18
N TYR A 74 -20.47 -8.45 -8.43
CA TYR A 74 -20.63 -7.10 -8.97
C TYR A 74 -19.63 -6.80 -10.09
N LYS A 75 -18.33 -7.08 -9.88
CA LYS A 75 -17.28 -6.93 -10.91
C LYS A 75 -17.51 -7.78 -12.17
N ARG A 76 -18.32 -8.84 -12.08
CA ARG A 76 -18.70 -9.72 -13.20
C ARG A 76 -19.99 -9.29 -13.90
N GLY A 77 -20.56 -8.15 -13.52
CA GLY A 77 -21.78 -7.59 -14.14
C GLY A 77 -23.09 -8.03 -13.50
N PHE A 78 -23.06 -8.63 -12.29
CA PHE A 78 -24.27 -8.90 -11.52
C PHE A 78 -24.66 -7.63 -10.75
N LEU A 79 -25.58 -6.83 -11.30
CA LEU A 79 -25.89 -5.48 -10.83
C LEU A 79 -27.23 -5.36 -10.06
N LEU A 80 -27.97 -6.45 -9.91
CA LEU A 80 -29.26 -6.43 -9.21
C LEU A 80 -29.07 -6.80 -7.74
N THR A 81 -29.67 -6.04 -6.82
CA THR A 81 -29.75 -6.42 -5.41
C THR A 81 -30.61 -7.67 -5.28
N GLY A 82 -30.15 -8.66 -4.54
CA GLY A 82 -30.85 -9.94 -4.41
C GLY A 82 -30.02 -11.04 -3.76
N LEU A 83 -30.56 -12.25 -3.75
CA LEU A 83 -29.89 -13.42 -3.20
C LEU A 83 -28.95 -14.06 -4.22
N TYR A 84 -27.71 -14.30 -3.81
CA TYR A 84 -26.69 -14.93 -4.64
C TYR A 84 -25.92 -15.99 -3.86
N ASN A 85 -25.47 -17.01 -4.59
CA ASN A 85 -24.49 -17.95 -4.06
C ASN A 85 -23.09 -17.36 -4.19
N ILE A 86 -22.38 -17.32 -3.06
CA ILE A 86 -20.96 -17.00 -2.99
C ILE A 86 -20.21 -18.20 -2.42
N TYR A 87 -18.89 -18.19 -2.55
CA TYR A 87 -18.03 -19.29 -2.11
C TYR A 87 -16.95 -18.72 -1.19
N PRO A 88 -17.17 -18.53 0.12
CA PRO A 88 -16.22 -17.78 0.96
C PRO A 88 -15.03 -18.63 1.44
N TYR A 89 -15.18 -19.95 1.57
CA TYR A 89 -14.20 -20.84 2.23
C TYR A 89 -13.08 -21.33 1.30
N ASP A 90 -11.84 -21.36 1.80
CA ASP A 90 -10.69 -21.96 1.08
C ASP A 90 -10.55 -23.45 1.30
N CYS A 91 -10.89 -23.94 2.49
CA CYS A 91 -10.85 -25.37 2.81
C CYS A 91 -11.90 -26.18 2.03
N CYS A 92 -12.96 -25.52 1.55
CA CYS A 92 -14.02 -26.12 0.75
C CYS A 92 -14.49 -25.12 -0.34
N PRO A 93 -13.70 -24.92 -1.41
CA PRO A 93 -13.95 -23.88 -2.42
C PRO A 93 -15.26 -24.04 -3.19
N GLU A 94 -15.83 -25.24 -3.19
CA GLU A 94 -17.06 -25.58 -3.91
C GLU A 94 -18.31 -25.44 -3.03
N ARG A 95 -18.17 -25.19 -1.71
CA ARG A 95 -19.31 -25.08 -0.80
C ARG A 95 -19.96 -23.69 -0.96
N PRO A 96 -21.20 -23.59 -1.49
CA PRO A 96 -21.87 -22.32 -1.64
C PRO A 96 -22.42 -21.84 -0.30
N VAL A 97 -22.51 -20.52 -0.16
CA VAL A 97 -23.22 -19.81 0.90
C VAL A 97 -24.15 -18.83 0.21
N LEU A 98 -25.44 -18.94 0.50
CA LEU A 98 -26.45 -18.00 0.01
C LEU A 98 -26.35 -16.72 0.83
N VAL A 99 -26.25 -15.57 0.17
CA VAL A 99 -26.17 -14.25 0.82
C VAL A 99 -27.06 -13.25 0.11
N LEU A 100 -27.51 -12.24 0.86
CA LEU A 100 -28.12 -11.04 0.28
C LEU A 100 -27.01 -10.09 -0.17
N CYS A 101 -26.97 -9.79 -1.46
CA CYS A 101 -26.07 -8.81 -2.03
C CYS A 101 -26.82 -7.49 -2.27
N ASP A 102 -26.30 -6.39 -1.73
CA ASP A 102 -26.70 -5.04 -2.12
C ASP A 102 -25.75 -4.55 -3.22
N MET A 103 -26.29 -4.41 -4.43
CA MET A 103 -25.55 -4.03 -5.63
C MET A 103 -25.67 -2.54 -5.99
N VAL A 104 -26.34 -1.75 -5.16
CA VAL A 104 -26.72 -0.37 -5.50
C VAL A 104 -26.13 0.63 -4.51
N THR A 105 -26.21 0.35 -3.21
CA THR A 105 -25.81 1.29 -2.16
C THR A 105 -24.32 1.57 -2.20
N ASP A 106 -23.90 2.84 -2.14
CA ASP A 106 -22.49 3.26 -2.02
C ASP A 106 -21.53 2.56 -3.01
N GLY A 107 -21.97 2.41 -4.27
CA GLY A 107 -21.19 1.76 -5.34
C GLY A 107 -21.37 0.24 -5.47
N GLY A 108 -22.22 -0.38 -4.66
CA GLY A 108 -22.64 -1.78 -4.80
C GLY A 108 -21.59 -2.82 -4.39
N GLY A 109 -21.93 -4.09 -4.63
CA GLY A 109 -21.09 -5.24 -4.29
C GLY A 109 -21.00 -5.55 -2.80
N TRP A 110 -21.95 -5.08 -2.01
CA TRP A 110 -22.00 -5.32 -0.57
C TRP A 110 -22.60 -6.69 -0.25
N THR A 111 -21.96 -7.42 0.65
CA THR A 111 -22.51 -8.63 1.26
C THR A 111 -23.20 -8.23 2.57
N VAL A 112 -24.52 -8.34 2.63
CA VAL A 112 -25.29 -7.99 3.84
C VAL A 112 -25.11 -9.10 4.88
N ILE A 113 -24.61 -8.74 6.07
CA ILE A 113 -24.30 -9.67 7.16
C ILE A 113 -25.32 -9.63 8.29
N GLN A 114 -26.11 -8.56 8.38
CA GLN A 114 -27.23 -8.44 9.30
C GLN A 114 -28.28 -7.54 8.66
N HIS A 115 -29.54 -7.89 8.85
CA HIS A 115 -30.67 -7.04 8.49
C HIS A 115 -31.74 -7.16 9.56
N ARG A 116 -32.18 -6.01 10.11
CA ARG A 116 -33.27 -5.87 11.08
C ARG A 116 -34.35 -5.00 10.46
N HIS A 117 -35.60 -5.41 10.55
CA HIS A 117 -36.74 -4.64 10.03
C HIS A 117 -38.04 -5.01 10.76
N GLN A 118 -39.15 -4.36 10.37
CA GLN A 118 -40.38 -4.41 11.16
C GLN A 118 -41.04 -5.80 11.24
N GLN A 119 -41.19 -6.52 10.12
CA GLN A 119 -41.83 -7.84 10.08
C GLN A 119 -41.43 -8.61 8.81
N PRO A 120 -41.21 -9.94 8.90
CA PRO A 120 -41.31 -10.80 10.07
C PRO A 120 -40.08 -10.69 11.00
N ARG A 121 -40.33 -10.61 12.31
CA ARG A 121 -39.28 -10.48 13.34
C ARG A 121 -38.78 -11.82 13.82
N ILE A 122 -37.50 -11.89 14.17
CA ILE A 122 -36.90 -13.04 14.85
C ILE A 122 -36.16 -12.61 16.12
N ASP A 123 -35.99 -13.54 17.06
CA ASP A 123 -35.25 -13.26 18.29
C ASP A 123 -33.74 -13.23 18.03
N PHE A 124 -33.09 -12.10 18.35
CA PHE A 124 -31.63 -11.93 18.33
C PHE A 124 -30.98 -12.19 19.69
N TYR A 125 -31.73 -12.46 20.76
CA TYR A 125 -31.18 -12.84 22.07
C TYR A 125 -30.78 -14.32 22.12
N ARG A 126 -29.78 -14.66 21.31
CA ARG A 126 -29.33 -16.02 20.99
C ARG A 126 -28.03 -16.40 21.70
N THR A 127 -27.70 -17.69 21.65
CA THR A 127 -26.44 -18.24 22.17
C THR A 127 -25.27 -17.89 21.26
N TRP A 128 -24.05 -18.01 21.79
CA TRP A 128 -22.83 -17.73 21.06
C TRP A 128 -22.68 -18.63 19.83
N MET A 129 -23.05 -19.90 19.95
CA MET A 129 -22.99 -20.86 18.85
C MET A 129 -24.02 -20.54 17.75
N GLU A 130 -25.23 -20.09 18.10
CA GLU A 130 -26.22 -19.64 17.11
C GLU A 130 -25.69 -18.43 16.32
N TYR A 131 -25.01 -17.48 16.97
CA TYR A 131 -24.34 -16.36 16.27
C TYR A 131 -23.15 -16.79 15.41
N ALA A 132 -22.45 -17.85 15.81
CA ALA A 132 -21.37 -18.41 15.03
C ALA A 132 -21.86 -19.01 13.71
N LEU A 133 -22.98 -19.75 13.76
CA LEU A 133 -23.59 -20.44 12.62
C LEU A 133 -24.46 -19.54 11.73
N GLY A 134 -25.08 -18.50 12.30
CA GLY A 134 -26.07 -17.68 11.60
C GLY A 134 -27.50 -18.16 11.83
N PHE A 135 -28.46 -17.27 11.61
CA PHE A 135 -29.89 -17.54 11.81
C PHE A 135 -30.77 -16.51 11.07
N GLY A 136 -32.04 -16.83 10.88
CA GLY A 136 -33.03 -15.96 10.25
C GLY A 136 -33.34 -16.34 8.82
N ASP A 137 -33.98 -15.42 8.09
CA ASP A 137 -34.44 -15.63 6.72
C ASP A 137 -33.89 -14.53 5.81
N LEU A 138 -33.05 -14.92 4.85
CA LEU A 138 -32.40 -14.02 3.90
C LEU A 138 -33.37 -13.43 2.87
N ALA A 139 -34.47 -14.12 2.56
CA ALA A 139 -35.38 -13.73 1.47
C ALA A 139 -36.39 -12.68 1.91
N GLU A 140 -36.97 -12.85 3.09
CA GLU A 140 -38.12 -12.05 3.52
C GLU A 140 -38.02 -11.55 4.96
N GLY A 141 -36.99 -11.95 5.73
CA GLY A 141 -36.95 -11.74 7.19
C GLY A 141 -35.71 -11.01 7.72
N GLU A 142 -35.67 -10.87 9.05
CA GLU A 142 -34.44 -10.46 9.72
C GLU A 142 -33.46 -11.63 9.74
N PHE A 143 -32.17 -11.34 9.66
CA PHE A 143 -31.15 -12.38 9.72
C PHE A 143 -29.81 -11.88 10.27
N TRP A 144 -29.01 -12.85 10.71
CA TRP A 144 -27.60 -12.72 11.01
C TRP A 144 -26.84 -13.78 10.20
N LEU A 145 -25.89 -13.36 9.35
CA LEU A 145 -25.23 -14.26 8.41
C LEU A 145 -24.44 -15.38 9.11
N GLY A 146 -23.85 -15.09 10.28
CA GLY A 146 -23.03 -16.04 11.03
C GLY A 146 -21.56 -15.62 11.08
N LEU A 147 -20.95 -15.67 12.26
CA LEU A 147 -19.55 -15.22 12.46
C LEU A 147 -18.54 -16.09 11.70
N ASP A 148 -18.83 -17.38 11.45
CA ASP A 148 -17.97 -18.22 10.61
C ASP A 148 -17.91 -17.70 9.18
N HIS A 149 -19.04 -17.27 8.62
CA HIS A 149 -19.13 -16.70 7.28
C HIS A 149 -18.46 -15.32 7.24
N ILE A 150 -18.71 -14.47 8.25
CA ILE A 150 -18.11 -13.14 8.36
C ILE A 150 -16.58 -13.24 8.47
N HIS A 151 -16.06 -14.17 9.28
CA HIS A 151 -14.62 -14.42 9.37
C HIS A 151 -14.06 -14.90 8.02
N ALA A 152 -14.69 -15.88 7.38
CA ALA A 152 -14.23 -16.40 6.08
C ALA A 152 -14.18 -15.32 4.99
N LEU A 153 -15.10 -14.34 5.04
CA LEU A 153 -15.11 -13.19 4.12
C LEU A 153 -14.04 -12.14 4.45
N THR A 154 -13.78 -11.90 5.74
CA THR A 154 -12.87 -10.83 6.18
C THR A 154 -11.41 -11.24 6.32
N ASN A 155 -11.12 -12.54 6.45
CA ASN A 155 -9.74 -13.07 6.63
C ASN A 155 -8.89 -13.15 5.37
N GLN A 156 -9.42 -12.70 4.24
CA GLN A 156 -8.79 -12.86 2.94
C GLN A 156 -8.15 -11.57 2.46
N GLU A 157 -8.81 -10.44 2.71
CA GLU A 157 -8.43 -9.12 2.24
C GLU A 157 -9.01 -8.06 3.19
N ALA A 158 -8.46 -6.85 3.18
CA ALA A 158 -9.01 -5.76 3.98
C ALA A 158 -10.45 -5.49 3.55
N ASN A 159 -11.40 -5.56 4.48
CA ASN A 159 -12.81 -5.30 4.21
C ASN A 159 -13.22 -3.95 4.83
N GLU A 160 -14.18 -3.28 4.20
CA GLU A 160 -14.92 -2.19 4.82
C GLU A 160 -16.30 -2.67 5.27
N ILE A 161 -16.85 -2.03 6.30
CA ILE A 161 -18.21 -2.30 6.79
C ILE A 161 -19.05 -1.03 6.76
N ARG A 162 -20.29 -1.15 6.30
CA ARG A 162 -21.30 -0.10 6.28
C ARG A 162 -22.51 -0.50 7.12
N PHE A 163 -23.07 0.49 7.80
CA PHE A 163 -24.28 0.44 8.59
C PHE A 163 -25.27 1.44 8.00
N ASP A 164 -26.44 0.97 7.59
CA ASP A 164 -27.56 1.83 7.25
C ASP A 164 -28.64 1.71 8.34
N LEU A 165 -29.12 2.85 8.81
CA LEU A 165 -29.96 2.97 10.01
C LEU A 165 -31.19 3.83 9.67
N GLU A 166 -32.37 3.39 10.10
CA GLU A 166 -33.61 4.16 10.00
C GLU A 166 -34.33 4.18 11.35
N ASP A 167 -34.95 5.30 11.68
CA ASP A 167 -35.80 5.43 12.86
C ASP A 167 -37.30 5.40 12.50
N PHE A 168 -38.16 5.49 13.51
CA PHE A 168 -39.62 5.47 13.31
C PHE A 168 -40.20 6.79 12.79
N ASP A 169 -39.40 7.85 12.75
CA ASP A 169 -39.77 9.12 12.11
C ASP A 169 -39.42 9.10 10.60
N GLY A 170 -38.84 8.00 10.10
CA GLY A 170 -38.42 7.84 8.71
C GLY A 170 -37.11 8.55 8.37
N GLN A 171 -36.36 9.02 9.37
CA GLN A 171 -35.03 9.58 9.13
C GLN A 171 -34.02 8.45 8.97
N THR A 172 -33.13 8.58 7.99
CA THR A 172 -32.04 7.64 7.75
C THR A 172 -30.70 8.26 8.10
N ARG A 173 -29.78 7.42 8.57
CA ARG A 173 -28.38 7.75 8.82
C ARG A 173 -27.51 6.56 8.44
N TRP A 174 -26.24 6.81 8.20
CA TRP A 174 -25.29 5.75 7.91
C TRP A 174 -23.96 5.95 8.63
N ALA A 175 -23.27 4.85 8.84
CA ALA A 175 -21.91 4.80 9.35
C ALA A 175 -21.11 3.80 8.52
N LYS A 176 -19.87 4.14 8.18
CA LYS A 176 -18.93 3.27 7.46
C LYS A 176 -17.59 3.27 8.17
N TYR A 177 -16.90 2.15 8.12
CA TYR A 177 -15.57 1.98 8.69
C TYR A 177 -14.67 1.36 7.63
N THR A 178 -13.55 2.02 7.33
CA THR A 178 -12.66 1.65 6.22
C THR A 178 -11.87 0.36 6.45
N PHE A 179 -11.89 -0.16 7.67
CA PHE A 179 -11.34 -1.46 8.02
C PHE A 179 -12.29 -2.20 8.94
N PHE A 180 -12.53 -3.46 8.62
CA PHE A 180 -13.35 -4.38 9.38
C PHE A 180 -12.79 -5.80 9.22
N TYR A 181 -12.41 -6.39 10.35
CA TYR A 181 -11.92 -7.75 10.40
C TYR A 181 -12.49 -8.46 11.63
N VAL A 182 -12.92 -9.71 11.43
CA VAL A 182 -13.39 -10.59 12.50
C VAL A 182 -12.47 -11.80 12.53
N HIS A 183 -11.83 -12.02 13.68
CA HIS A 183 -10.94 -13.16 13.90
C HIS A 183 -11.70 -14.49 13.88
N ASP A 184 -10.98 -15.60 13.87
CA ASP A 184 -11.58 -16.94 13.83
C ASP A 184 -12.27 -17.34 15.14
N ARG A 185 -12.88 -18.53 15.13
CA ARG A 185 -13.53 -19.11 16.32
C ARG A 185 -12.57 -19.31 17.49
N ASN A 186 -11.31 -19.67 17.23
CA ASN A 186 -10.30 -19.91 18.27
C ASN A 186 -9.90 -18.62 18.99
N ASN A 187 -10.01 -17.49 18.30
CA ASN A 187 -9.80 -16.15 18.83
C ASN A 187 -11.11 -15.46 19.23
N ASP A 188 -12.16 -16.24 19.50
CA ASP A 188 -13.46 -15.79 20.00
C ASP A 188 -14.12 -14.69 19.13
N TYR A 189 -13.87 -14.72 17.82
CA TYR A 189 -14.34 -13.70 16.87
C TYR A 189 -14.03 -12.27 17.31
N LYS A 190 -12.82 -12.03 17.84
CA LYS A 190 -12.33 -10.68 18.16
C LYS A 190 -12.53 -9.73 16.98
N LEU A 191 -13.01 -8.51 17.26
CA LEU A 191 -13.24 -7.47 16.26
C LEU A 191 -12.00 -6.58 16.11
N GLU A 192 -11.66 -6.24 14.87
CA GLU A 192 -10.82 -5.10 14.54
C GLU A 192 -11.58 -4.16 13.60
N VAL A 193 -11.63 -2.89 13.96
CA VAL A 193 -12.38 -1.87 13.22
C VAL A 193 -11.72 -0.51 13.39
N ASN A 194 -11.60 0.26 12.30
CA ASN A 194 -11.10 1.63 12.33
C ASN A 194 -11.61 2.47 11.13
N GLY A 195 -11.27 3.76 11.11
CA GLY A 195 -11.55 4.66 9.99
C GLY A 195 -13.04 4.96 9.81
N TYR A 196 -13.69 5.40 10.89
CA TYR A 196 -15.08 5.83 10.88
C TYR A 196 -15.34 7.01 9.95
N MET A 197 -16.43 6.93 9.18
CA MET A 197 -17.04 8.03 8.45
C MET A 197 -18.57 7.86 8.42
N GLY A 198 -19.32 8.93 8.17
CA GLY A 198 -20.79 8.90 8.09
C GLY A 198 -21.44 9.96 8.95
N ASP A 199 -22.78 10.00 8.93
CA ASP A 199 -23.59 11.01 9.59
C ASP A 199 -24.35 10.50 10.83
N ALA A 200 -24.25 9.21 11.14
CA ALA A 200 -24.85 8.59 12.33
C ALA A 200 -24.09 8.88 13.65
N GLY A 201 -22.91 9.50 13.58
CA GLY A 201 -21.94 9.59 14.67
C GLY A 201 -21.27 8.24 15.02
N ASP A 202 -20.04 8.26 15.51
CA ASP A 202 -19.29 7.03 15.82
C ASP A 202 -19.85 6.33 17.07
N SER A 203 -20.39 5.12 16.89
CA SER A 203 -20.85 4.26 17.98
C SER A 203 -20.27 2.84 17.90
N PHE A 204 -19.37 2.55 16.96
CA PHE A 204 -18.85 1.20 16.73
C PHE A 204 -17.33 1.10 16.94
N SER A 205 -16.54 2.17 16.74
CA SER A 205 -15.07 2.09 16.91
C SER A 205 -14.65 1.62 18.31
N THR A 206 -15.40 1.99 19.36
CA THR A 206 -15.10 1.59 20.75
C THR A 206 -15.20 0.09 21.01
N HIS A 207 -15.84 -0.64 20.09
CA HIS A 207 -15.96 -2.08 20.14
C HIS A 207 -14.72 -2.79 19.56
N GLY A 208 -13.81 -2.04 18.92
CA GLY A 208 -12.53 -2.54 18.42
C GLY A 208 -11.70 -3.21 19.51
N GLY A 209 -11.08 -4.32 19.15
CA GLY A 209 -10.25 -5.14 20.02
C GLY A 209 -11.03 -6.04 21.00
N GLN A 210 -12.37 -5.97 21.04
CA GLN A 210 -13.18 -6.80 21.95
C GLN A 210 -13.55 -8.14 21.31
N ARG A 211 -13.81 -9.15 22.15
CA ARG A 211 -14.28 -10.48 21.73
C ARG A 211 -15.81 -10.53 21.69
N PHE A 212 -16.37 -11.36 20.82
CA PHE A 212 -17.82 -11.43 20.66
C PHE A 212 -18.46 -12.15 21.85
N SER A 213 -19.35 -11.48 22.56
CA SER A 213 -20.03 -12.05 23.74
C SER A 213 -21.53 -12.24 23.47
N ALA A 214 -22.10 -13.31 24.02
CA ALA A 214 -23.51 -13.66 23.93
C ALA A 214 -24.04 -14.07 25.32
N LYS A 215 -25.32 -14.45 25.42
CA LYS A 215 -25.99 -14.69 26.71
C LYS A 215 -25.33 -15.80 27.55
N ASP A 216 -24.67 -16.73 26.90
CA ASP A 216 -23.99 -17.92 27.43
C ASP A 216 -22.46 -17.79 27.44
N LYS A 217 -21.88 -16.72 26.87
CA LYS A 217 -20.42 -16.51 26.80
C LYS A 217 -20.08 -15.02 26.96
N ASP A 218 -19.38 -14.67 28.05
CA ASP A 218 -19.03 -13.29 28.38
C ASP A 218 -17.53 -13.03 28.25
N PHE A 219 -17.18 -12.01 27.47
CA PHE A 219 -15.82 -11.50 27.32
C PHE A 219 -15.75 -9.98 27.51
N GLY A 220 -16.83 -9.36 27.97
CA GLY A 220 -16.87 -7.93 28.25
C GLY A 220 -15.97 -7.55 29.41
N LYS A 221 -15.59 -6.26 29.50
CA LYS A 221 -14.76 -5.74 30.59
C LYS A 221 -15.57 -5.27 31.80
N ALA A 222 -16.90 -5.36 31.74
CA ALA A 222 -17.78 -4.97 32.82
C ALA A 222 -17.81 -6.02 33.95
N LYS A 223 -18.26 -5.62 35.15
CA LYS A 223 -18.41 -6.53 36.30
C LYS A 223 -19.56 -7.54 36.15
N TYR A 224 -20.36 -7.42 35.10
CA TYR A 224 -21.55 -8.24 34.83
C TYR A 224 -21.66 -8.46 33.33
N ASN A 225 -22.36 -9.53 32.93
CA ASN A 225 -22.51 -9.88 31.53
C ASN A 225 -23.39 -8.85 30.79
N CYS A 226 -22.75 -8.04 29.95
CA CYS A 226 -23.40 -6.98 29.19
C CYS A 226 -24.45 -7.53 28.21
N SER A 227 -24.23 -8.71 27.63
CA SER A 227 -25.18 -9.32 26.69
C SER A 227 -26.49 -9.74 27.37
N VAL A 228 -26.41 -10.16 28.64
CA VAL A 228 -27.59 -10.53 29.44
C VAL A 228 -28.33 -9.30 29.92
N LYS A 229 -27.59 -8.25 30.33
CA LYS A 229 -28.20 -7.00 30.82
C LYS A 229 -28.85 -6.20 29.70
N TYR A 230 -28.15 -6.02 28.59
CA TYR A 230 -28.56 -5.16 27.48
C TYR A 230 -29.13 -5.92 26.29
N LYS A 231 -29.32 -7.24 26.42
CA LYS A 231 -29.99 -8.13 25.46
C LYS A 231 -29.35 -8.14 24.08
N GLY A 232 -28.88 -9.30 23.67
CA GLY A 232 -28.29 -9.51 22.35
C GLY A 232 -26.78 -9.66 22.41
N ALA A 233 -26.24 -10.38 21.44
CA ALA A 233 -24.80 -10.61 21.36
C ALA A 233 -24.11 -9.48 20.63
N TRP A 234 -22.93 -9.08 21.12
CA TRP A 234 -22.14 -7.99 20.55
C TRP A 234 -20.68 -8.03 21.02
N TRP A 235 -19.84 -7.18 20.46
CA TRP A 235 -18.45 -6.97 20.88
C TRP A 235 -18.39 -5.98 22.05
N TYR A 236 -18.67 -6.43 23.28
CA TYR A 236 -18.79 -5.51 24.42
C TYR A 236 -17.43 -5.06 24.98
N GLU A 237 -17.27 -3.75 25.22
CA GLU A 237 -16.12 -3.15 25.93
C GLU A 237 -16.53 -2.91 27.39
N LYS A 238 -16.72 -1.67 27.84
CA LYS A 238 -17.51 -1.34 29.05
C LYS A 238 -18.99 -1.36 28.71
N CYS A 239 -19.45 -2.52 28.24
CA CYS A 239 -20.70 -2.73 27.54
C CYS A 239 -20.73 -2.06 26.17
N HIS A 240 -21.66 -1.16 25.85
CA HIS A 240 -21.83 -0.76 24.45
C HIS A 240 -22.13 0.72 24.20
N LYS A 241 -21.64 1.21 23.06
CA LYS A 241 -22.14 2.44 22.42
C LYS A 241 -23.09 2.12 21.25
N SER A 242 -23.04 0.92 20.71
CA SER A 242 -24.02 0.38 19.77
C SER A 242 -24.36 -1.06 20.13
N ASN A 243 -25.61 -1.44 19.93
CA ASN A 243 -26.04 -2.83 19.94
C ASN A 243 -27.20 -2.97 18.96
N LEU A 244 -26.88 -3.38 17.72
CA LEU A 244 -27.90 -3.55 16.68
C LEU A 244 -28.61 -4.91 16.77
N ASN A 245 -28.17 -5.76 17.69
CA ASN A 245 -28.75 -7.07 17.99
C ASN A 245 -29.68 -7.03 19.22
N GLY A 246 -29.97 -5.83 19.74
CA GLY A 246 -30.88 -5.62 20.86
C GLY A 246 -32.34 -5.93 20.56
N LEU A 247 -33.18 -5.76 21.59
CA LEU A 247 -34.61 -5.98 21.49
C LEU A 247 -35.25 -4.98 20.53
N TYR A 248 -36.26 -5.45 19.80
CA TYR A 248 -37.02 -4.58 18.91
C TYR A 248 -38.10 -3.83 19.71
N LEU A 249 -37.79 -2.63 20.21
CA LEU A 249 -38.67 -1.87 21.13
C LEU A 249 -39.50 -0.75 20.47
N SER A 250 -39.45 -0.65 19.14
CA SER A 250 -40.30 0.23 18.32
C SER A 250 -40.25 1.74 18.65
N GLY A 251 -39.05 2.35 18.59
CA GLY A 251 -38.87 3.78 18.84
C GLY A 251 -38.57 4.08 20.31
N PRO A 252 -39.08 5.18 20.89
CA PRO A 252 -38.80 5.56 22.28
C PRO A 252 -39.27 4.49 23.28
N HIS A 253 -38.42 4.14 24.25
CA HIS A 253 -38.72 3.14 25.28
C HIS A 253 -38.14 3.51 26.65
N ALA A 254 -38.80 3.03 27.72
CA ALA A 254 -38.43 3.38 29.11
C ALA A 254 -37.18 2.64 29.64
N SER A 255 -36.93 1.42 29.14
CA SER A 255 -35.76 0.62 29.51
C SER A 255 -34.46 1.26 28.98
N TYR A 256 -33.33 0.98 29.63
CA TYR A 256 -32.05 1.58 29.29
C TYR A 256 -31.18 0.63 28.45
N ALA A 257 -30.85 1.05 27.23
CA ALA A 257 -29.83 0.47 26.37
C ALA A 257 -30.03 -1.01 25.97
N ASP A 258 -31.27 -1.52 26.02
CA ASP A 258 -31.62 -2.90 25.67
C ASP A 258 -32.33 -3.05 24.32
N GLY A 259 -32.47 -1.95 23.59
CA GLY A 259 -33.07 -1.89 22.24
C GLY A 259 -32.04 -2.01 21.12
N ILE A 260 -32.49 -1.83 19.87
CA ILE A 260 -31.60 -1.64 18.71
C ILE A 260 -31.02 -0.23 18.78
N ASN A 261 -29.85 -0.07 19.40
CA ASN A 261 -29.34 1.25 19.79
C ASN A 261 -28.09 1.67 19.00
N TRP A 262 -28.06 2.96 18.66
CA TRP A 262 -26.89 3.67 18.15
C TRP A 262 -26.71 4.98 18.94
N LYS A 263 -25.83 4.97 19.94
CA LYS A 263 -25.76 6.01 20.99
C LYS A 263 -25.59 7.41 20.40
N SER A 264 -24.68 7.59 19.45
CA SER A 264 -24.32 8.90 18.93
C SER A 264 -25.44 9.59 18.12
N TRP A 265 -26.49 8.87 17.75
CA TRP A 265 -27.64 9.43 17.03
C TRP A 265 -28.91 9.55 17.89
N ARG A 266 -29.51 8.43 18.30
CA ARG A 266 -30.79 8.43 19.06
C ARG A 266 -30.62 8.06 20.53
N GLY A 267 -29.40 7.80 21.00
CA GLY A 267 -29.13 7.46 22.41
C GLY A 267 -29.51 6.04 22.79
N TYR A 268 -29.78 5.82 24.09
CA TYR A 268 -30.05 4.49 24.68
C TYR A 268 -31.52 4.21 24.98
N HIS A 269 -32.39 5.21 24.87
CA HIS A 269 -33.83 5.10 25.16
C HIS A 269 -34.67 5.11 23.87
N TYR A 270 -34.05 4.71 22.76
CA TYR A 270 -34.69 4.65 21.45
C TYR A 270 -34.18 3.44 20.67
N SER A 271 -35.11 2.60 20.21
CA SER A 271 -34.83 1.45 19.34
C SER A 271 -35.10 1.82 17.89
N LEU A 272 -34.10 1.62 17.04
CA LEU A 272 -34.19 1.87 15.60
C LEU A 272 -35.24 0.96 14.92
N ARG A 273 -35.75 1.44 13.79
CA ARG A 273 -36.79 0.79 12.98
C ARG A 273 -36.19 -0.26 12.05
N THR A 274 -35.17 0.11 11.30
CA THR A 274 -34.45 -0.78 10.38
C THR A 274 -32.95 -0.58 10.56
N THR A 275 -32.20 -1.67 10.43
CA THR A 275 -30.73 -1.62 10.39
C THR A 275 -30.21 -2.64 9.41
N ALA A 276 -29.23 -2.27 8.60
CA ALA A 276 -28.47 -3.20 7.79
C ALA A 276 -26.98 -3.07 8.10
N MET A 277 -26.30 -4.19 8.34
CA MET A 277 -24.85 -4.26 8.37
C MET A 277 -24.38 -5.00 7.13
N MET A 278 -23.43 -4.42 6.40
CA MET A 278 -22.94 -5.00 5.16
C MET A 278 -21.45 -4.79 5.00
N ILE A 279 -20.77 -5.78 4.44
CA ILE A 279 -19.32 -5.76 4.24
C ILE A 279 -18.98 -5.95 2.78
N ARG A 280 -17.86 -5.39 2.35
CA ARG A 280 -17.24 -5.74 1.08
C ARG A 280 -15.73 -5.61 1.20
N PRO A 281 -14.98 -6.32 0.36
CA PRO A 281 -13.58 -6.04 0.16
C PRO A 281 -13.38 -4.55 -0.10
N ARG A 282 -12.42 -3.95 0.58
CA ARG A 282 -11.92 -2.65 0.23
C ARG A 282 -11.24 -2.81 -1.12
N SER A 283 -11.99 -2.54 -2.18
CA SER A 283 -11.36 -2.13 -3.41
C SER A 283 -10.53 -0.89 -3.11
N GLU A 284 -9.34 -0.79 -3.70
CA GLU A 284 -8.95 0.51 -4.23
C GLU A 284 -10.17 1.01 -4.99
N ALA A 285 -10.91 1.94 -4.38
CA ALA A 285 -12.28 2.21 -4.79
C ALA A 285 -12.30 2.48 -6.30
N PRO A 286 -13.27 1.94 -7.06
CA PRO A 286 -13.59 2.55 -8.34
C PRO A 286 -14.17 3.92 -7.98
N ALA A 287 -13.32 4.94 -8.03
CA ALA A 287 -13.75 6.31 -7.89
C ALA A 287 -14.79 6.58 -8.97
N THR A 288 -15.97 7.02 -8.56
CA THR A 288 -16.93 7.59 -9.49
C THR A 288 -16.25 8.75 -10.21
N ALA A 289 -16.47 8.82 -11.53
CA ALA A 289 -15.96 9.80 -12.48
C ALA A 289 -15.95 11.26 -12.00
N GLU A 290 -16.93 11.63 -11.18
CA GLU A 290 -17.09 12.99 -10.67
C GLU A 290 -16.23 13.26 -9.41
N PHE A 291 -15.91 12.25 -8.60
CA PHE A 291 -15.10 12.44 -7.40
C PHE A 291 -13.60 12.51 -7.68
N TYR A 292 -13.08 11.72 -8.64
CA TYR A 292 -11.64 11.70 -8.93
C TYR A 292 -11.17 12.88 -9.78
N THR A 293 -12.04 13.46 -10.61
CA THR A 293 -11.72 14.68 -11.36
C THR A 293 -11.59 15.88 -10.43
N ASP A 294 -12.34 15.92 -9.34
CA ASP A 294 -12.19 16.94 -8.31
C ASP A 294 -11.01 16.65 -7.37
N GLU A 295 -10.79 15.42 -6.91
CA GLU A 295 -9.61 15.07 -6.09
C GLU A 295 -8.27 15.29 -6.83
N HIS A 296 -8.18 15.01 -8.13
CA HIS A 296 -6.94 15.22 -8.89
C HIS A 296 -6.72 16.68 -9.27
N LYS A 297 -7.77 17.45 -9.58
CA LYS A 297 -7.68 18.91 -9.73
C LYS A 297 -7.36 19.58 -8.40
N GLU A 298 -7.94 19.09 -7.31
CA GLU A 298 -7.66 19.53 -5.94
C GLU A 298 -6.23 19.16 -5.55
N LEU A 299 -5.72 18.00 -5.96
CA LEU A 299 -4.32 17.61 -5.83
C LEU A 299 -3.42 18.55 -6.64
N GLN A 300 -3.66 18.77 -7.93
CA GLN A 300 -2.87 19.70 -8.74
C GLN A 300 -2.90 21.14 -8.16
N ARG A 301 -4.06 21.59 -7.66
CA ARG A 301 -4.18 22.88 -6.95
C ARG A 301 -3.43 22.85 -5.61
N SER A 302 -3.48 21.74 -4.87
CA SER A 302 -2.79 21.52 -3.59
C SER A 302 -1.26 21.50 -3.79
N LEU A 303 -0.77 20.85 -4.84
CA LEU A 303 0.64 20.82 -5.22
C LEU A 303 1.13 22.23 -5.54
N LYS A 304 0.37 22.97 -6.36
CA LYS A 304 0.66 24.39 -6.64
C LYS A 304 0.61 25.26 -5.39
N LYS A 305 -0.30 24.99 -4.44
CA LYS A 305 -0.35 25.68 -3.13
C LYS A 305 0.98 25.53 -2.38
N TYR A 306 1.64 24.38 -2.49
CA TYR A 306 2.90 24.08 -1.78
C TYR A 306 4.16 24.26 -2.64
N GLY A 307 4.05 24.94 -3.79
CA GLY A 307 5.20 25.30 -4.64
C GLY A 307 5.54 24.30 -5.76
N GLY A 308 4.80 23.21 -5.89
CA GLY A 308 4.97 22.24 -6.99
C GLY A 308 4.34 22.71 -8.31
N LEU A 309 4.77 22.12 -9.43
CA LEU A 309 4.25 22.47 -10.76
C LEU A 309 2.91 21.78 -11.09
N GLY A 310 2.58 20.69 -10.39
CA GLY A 310 1.34 19.93 -10.57
C GLY A 310 1.25 19.27 -11.95
N LEU A 311 2.36 18.70 -12.41
CA LEU A 311 2.46 17.97 -13.67
C LEU A 311 2.24 16.48 -13.42
N ASP A 312 2.13 15.71 -14.49
CA ASP A 312 2.06 14.24 -14.40
C ASP A 312 3.45 13.60 -14.39
N TYR A 313 3.51 12.31 -14.02
CA TYR A 313 4.76 11.58 -13.83
C TYR A 313 5.68 11.52 -15.07
N SER A 314 5.17 11.76 -16.29
CA SER A 314 6.03 11.86 -17.47
C SER A 314 7.03 13.02 -17.39
N TYR A 315 6.71 14.09 -16.66
CA TYR A 315 7.63 15.20 -16.41
C TYR A 315 8.71 14.84 -15.38
N SER A 316 8.39 14.03 -14.36
CA SER A 316 9.37 13.45 -13.43
C SER A 316 10.40 12.59 -14.18
N MET A 317 9.96 11.84 -15.19
CA MET A 317 10.88 11.12 -16.07
C MET A 317 11.76 12.07 -16.89
N ALA A 318 11.17 13.07 -17.55
CA ALA A 318 11.91 14.02 -18.37
C ALA A 318 12.97 14.77 -17.53
N MET A 319 12.62 15.14 -16.29
CA MET A 319 13.55 15.69 -15.32
C MET A 319 14.64 14.68 -14.95
N SER A 320 14.29 13.44 -14.65
CA SER A 320 15.26 12.39 -14.31
C SER A 320 16.25 12.13 -15.45
N GLU A 321 15.78 12.11 -16.69
CA GLU A 321 16.62 11.97 -17.88
C GLU A 321 17.52 13.18 -18.05
N ALA A 322 17.00 14.40 -17.88
CA ALA A 322 17.81 15.62 -17.90
C ALA A 322 18.89 15.60 -16.81
N LEU A 323 18.56 15.18 -15.58
CA LEU A 323 19.52 15.05 -14.49
C LEU A 323 20.61 14.01 -14.80
N GLY A 324 20.26 12.91 -15.48
CA GLY A 324 21.23 11.90 -15.90
C GLY A 324 22.32 12.44 -16.84
N THR A 325 22.10 13.58 -17.52
CA THR A 325 23.14 14.21 -18.35
C THR A 325 24.28 14.86 -17.54
N ILE A 326 24.11 15.00 -16.23
CA ILE A 326 25.16 15.49 -15.33
C ILE A 326 26.26 14.42 -15.27
N ASN A 327 27.52 14.83 -15.52
CA ASN A 327 28.71 13.98 -15.44
C ASN A 327 29.09 13.60 -13.98
N CYS A 328 28.11 13.28 -13.15
CA CYS A 328 28.25 12.82 -11.78
C CYS A 328 26.97 12.09 -11.38
N GLY A 329 27.03 10.77 -11.12
CA GLY A 329 25.83 10.02 -10.71
C GLY A 329 25.32 10.36 -9.30
N ALA A 330 26.14 11.00 -8.47
CA ALA A 330 25.82 11.24 -7.07
C ALA A 330 24.78 12.36 -6.87
N ILE A 331 24.83 13.42 -7.67
CA ILE A 331 23.90 14.56 -7.57
C ILE A 331 22.49 14.16 -8.05
N PRO A 332 22.30 13.54 -9.23
CA PRO A 332 21.00 13.05 -9.68
C PRO A 332 20.38 12.07 -8.67
N MET A 333 21.17 11.13 -8.12
CA MET A 333 20.73 10.22 -7.08
C MET A 333 20.29 10.97 -5.80
N ALA A 334 21.09 11.92 -5.32
CA ALA A 334 20.79 12.69 -4.12
C ALA A 334 19.48 13.49 -4.23
N VAL A 335 19.18 14.03 -5.41
CA VAL A 335 17.92 14.75 -5.69
C VAL A 335 16.75 13.78 -5.78
N ALA A 336 16.90 12.66 -6.50
CA ALA A 336 15.82 11.70 -6.73
C ALA A 336 15.32 10.98 -5.47
N VAL A 337 16.14 10.88 -4.42
CA VAL A 337 15.73 10.29 -3.12
C VAL A 337 14.66 11.13 -2.39
N GLN A 338 14.43 12.37 -2.82
CA GLN A 338 13.56 13.33 -2.13
C GLN A 338 12.16 13.47 -2.76
N THR A 339 11.81 12.66 -3.75
CA THR A 339 10.57 12.86 -4.52
C THR A 339 9.37 12.08 -3.96
N ASP A 340 8.16 12.51 -4.31
CA ASP A 340 6.92 11.72 -4.21
C ASP A 340 6.46 11.35 -2.78
N MET A 341 6.65 12.26 -1.82
CA MET A 341 6.30 12.06 -0.41
C MET A 341 4.85 12.44 -0.07
N PHE A 342 4.22 11.67 0.84
CA PHE A 342 2.85 11.88 1.32
C PHE A 342 2.80 12.57 2.69
N GLY A 343 1.66 13.17 3.03
CA GLY A 343 1.44 13.70 4.37
C GLY A 343 0.15 14.50 4.56
N SER A 344 -0.21 14.73 5.81
CA SER A 344 -1.27 15.68 6.21
C SER A 344 -0.93 17.11 5.78
N ASN A 345 -1.88 18.04 5.84
CA ASN A 345 -1.60 19.46 5.53
C ASN A 345 -0.45 20.03 6.38
N TYR A 346 -0.39 19.66 7.67
CA TYR A 346 0.72 20.02 8.54
C TYR A 346 2.06 19.49 8.00
N LEU A 347 2.13 18.22 7.61
CA LEU A 347 3.36 17.65 7.06
C LEU A 347 3.76 18.30 5.73
N LYS A 348 2.78 18.63 4.90
CA LYS A 348 3.00 19.31 3.62
C LYS A 348 3.58 20.72 3.83
N GLU A 349 3.08 21.46 4.82
CA GLU A 349 3.56 22.80 5.13
C GLU A 349 4.94 22.77 5.79
N GLU A 350 5.17 21.89 6.76
CA GLU A 350 6.42 21.89 7.54
C GLU A 350 7.61 21.20 6.86
N PHE A 351 7.35 20.16 6.07
CA PHE A 351 8.41 19.32 5.50
C PHE A 351 8.43 19.38 3.97
N LEU A 352 7.28 19.22 3.32
CA LEU A 352 7.22 19.09 1.86
C LEU A 352 7.49 20.41 1.15
N ALA A 353 6.77 21.49 1.47
CA ALA A 353 6.92 22.77 0.78
C ALA A 353 8.34 23.34 0.87
N PRO A 354 9.03 23.32 2.04
CA PRO A 354 10.43 23.73 2.12
C PRO A 354 11.36 22.81 1.31
N SER A 355 11.07 21.51 1.25
CA SER A 355 11.85 20.58 0.41
C SER A 355 11.65 20.86 -1.08
N ILE A 356 10.41 21.19 -1.50
CA ILE A 356 10.09 21.65 -2.86
C ILE A 356 10.79 22.96 -3.19
N SER A 357 10.91 23.89 -2.26
CA SER A 357 11.66 25.13 -2.53
C SER A 357 13.19 24.95 -2.58
N GLY A 358 13.69 23.79 -2.15
CA GLY A 358 15.11 23.53 -1.95
C GLY A 358 15.70 24.12 -0.66
N GLU A 359 14.86 24.67 0.23
CA GLU A 359 15.26 25.18 1.54
C GLU A 359 15.60 24.06 2.53
N LYS A 360 14.95 22.90 2.41
CA LYS A 360 15.24 21.71 3.21
C LYS A 360 15.68 20.55 2.33
N VAL A 361 16.68 19.80 2.82
CA VAL A 361 17.13 18.54 2.25
C VAL A 361 16.54 17.41 3.08
N SER A 362 16.00 16.38 2.43
CA SER A 362 15.51 15.17 3.10
C SER A 362 16.39 13.95 2.81
N CYS A 363 16.25 12.94 3.66
CA CYS A 363 16.77 11.59 3.42
C CYS A 363 15.71 10.52 3.76
N LEU A 364 15.91 9.30 3.23
CA LEU A 364 15.00 8.17 3.43
C LEU A 364 15.62 7.14 4.39
N GLY A 365 14.98 6.92 5.54
CA GLY A 365 15.44 6.09 6.64
C GLY A 365 14.77 4.72 6.70
N VAL A 366 15.12 3.81 5.80
CA VAL A 366 14.47 2.48 5.72
C VAL A 366 15.39 1.36 6.19
N SER A 367 16.50 1.14 5.47
CA SER A 367 17.37 -0.01 5.66
C SER A 367 18.11 0.00 7.00
N GLU A 368 18.40 -1.20 7.50
CA GLU A 368 19.15 -1.43 8.74
C GLU A 368 20.24 -2.48 8.51
N PRO A 369 21.25 -2.61 9.40
CA PRO A 369 22.30 -3.61 9.23
C PRO A 369 21.78 -5.05 9.06
N GLY A 370 20.67 -5.39 9.72
CA GLY A 370 20.01 -6.69 9.61
C GLY A 370 18.81 -6.74 8.65
N ALA A 371 18.43 -5.63 8.04
CA ALA A 371 17.20 -5.52 7.22
C ALA A 371 17.44 -4.61 6.00
N GLY A 372 18.00 -5.21 4.95
CA GLY A 372 18.14 -4.62 3.62
C GLY A 372 17.05 -5.12 2.67
N SER A 373 17.23 -6.32 2.13
CA SER A 373 16.23 -6.97 1.26
C SER A 373 14.94 -7.33 2.02
N ASP A 374 15.06 -7.73 3.27
CA ASP A 374 13.93 -8.03 4.15
C ASP A 374 13.53 -6.79 4.97
N VAL A 375 12.98 -5.79 4.27
CA VAL A 375 12.51 -4.52 4.87
C VAL A 375 11.43 -4.76 5.95
N ALA A 376 10.69 -5.86 5.87
CA ALA A 376 9.67 -6.19 6.87
C ALA A 376 10.29 -6.52 8.24
N SER A 377 11.57 -6.87 8.30
CA SER A 377 12.28 -7.27 9.52
C SER A 377 13.08 -6.15 10.19
N ILE A 378 12.87 -4.89 9.80
CA ILE A 378 13.47 -3.74 10.51
C ILE A 378 13.15 -3.77 12.01
N GLN A 379 14.08 -3.30 12.84
CA GLN A 379 14.02 -3.35 14.30
C GLN A 379 13.80 -1.96 14.93
N THR A 380 14.07 -0.86 14.22
CA THR A 380 13.81 0.49 14.74
C THR A 380 12.36 0.61 15.21
N THR A 381 12.17 1.17 16.41
CA THR A 381 10.87 1.32 17.05
C THR A 381 10.53 2.79 17.26
N ALA A 382 9.25 3.11 17.19
CA ALA A 382 8.69 4.42 17.54
C ALA A 382 7.49 4.19 18.47
N LYS A 383 7.70 4.34 19.78
CA LYS A 383 6.68 4.05 20.80
C LYS A 383 5.95 5.32 21.22
N ARG A 384 4.62 5.27 21.31
CA ARG A 384 3.83 6.39 21.81
C ARG A 384 4.14 6.71 23.27
N ASP A 385 4.29 8.00 23.55
CA ASP A 385 4.37 8.58 24.88
C ASP A 385 3.55 9.88 24.91
N GLY A 386 2.29 9.76 25.31
CA GLY A 386 1.32 10.85 25.18
C GLY A 386 1.05 11.20 23.71
N ASP A 387 1.22 12.48 23.38
CA ASP A 387 1.06 13.01 22.01
C ASP A 387 2.35 12.89 21.16
N ASP A 388 3.41 12.33 21.74
CA ASP A 388 4.71 12.15 21.10
C ASP A 388 5.02 10.67 20.80
N LEU A 389 6.08 10.46 20.04
CA LEU A 389 6.75 9.20 19.75
C LEU A 389 8.16 9.25 20.29
N ILE A 390 8.61 8.16 20.91
CA ILE A 390 9.99 7.92 21.33
C ILE A 390 10.61 6.89 20.40
N ILE A 391 11.64 7.31 19.67
CA ILE A 391 12.25 6.55 18.61
C ILE A 391 13.59 6.01 19.08
N ASN A 392 13.77 4.70 18.93
CA ASN A 392 15.00 3.99 19.27
C ASN A 392 15.36 2.99 18.17
N GLY A 393 16.61 2.97 17.75
CA GLY A 393 17.11 2.05 16.75
C GLY A 393 18.25 2.61 15.92
N GLN A 394 18.39 2.11 14.69
CA GLN A 394 19.43 2.54 13.79
C GLN A 394 19.02 2.34 12.34
N LYS A 395 19.59 3.16 11.46
CA LYS A 395 19.44 3.07 10.01
C LYS A 395 20.79 3.05 9.33
N MET A 396 20.89 2.32 8.23
CA MET A 396 22.14 2.05 7.53
C MET A 396 21.98 2.36 6.04
N TRP A 397 23.06 2.83 5.41
CA TRP A 397 23.11 3.20 4.00
C TRP A 397 22.28 4.44 3.64
N ILE A 398 22.18 5.41 4.56
CA ILE A 398 21.27 6.54 4.38
C ILE A 398 21.94 7.64 3.56
N THR A 399 21.49 7.78 2.32
CA THR A 399 21.88 8.85 1.38
C THR A 399 21.45 10.21 1.92
N ASN A 400 22.29 11.23 1.77
CA ASN A 400 22.10 12.61 2.25
C ASN A 400 22.04 12.75 3.78
N ALA A 401 22.39 11.73 4.56
CA ALA A 401 22.26 11.75 6.03
C ALA A 401 22.89 12.98 6.70
N TRP A 402 24.08 13.43 6.27
CA TRP A 402 24.79 14.58 6.84
C TRP A 402 24.25 15.93 6.39
N GLN A 403 23.53 15.97 5.27
CA GLN A 403 23.00 17.21 4.70
C GLN A 403 21.50 17.37 4.99
N ALA A 404 20.82 16.28 5.34
CA ALA A 404 19.38 16.28 5.54
C ALA A 404 18.98 17.09 6.79
N ASP A 405 17.98 17.95 6.62
CA ASP A 405 17.28 18.66 7.67
C ASP A 405 16.24 17.77 8.36
N TRP A 406 15.74 16.75 7.65
CA TRP A 406 14.79 15.77 8.18
C TRP A 406 14.89 14.42 7.46
N ILE A 407 14.47 13.36 8.13
CA ILE A 407 14.42 12.00 7.62
C ILE A 407 12.98 11.50 7.54
N CYS A 408 12.62 10.90 6.40
CA CYS A 408 11.42 10.08 6.27
C CYS A 408 11.76 8.68 6.81
N LEU A 409 11.40 8.43 8.07
CA LEU A 409 11.82 7.25 8.82
C LEU A 409 10.75 6.15 8.81
N LEU A 410 11.11 4.94 8.40
CA LEU A 410 10.29 3.75 8.61
C LEU A 410 10.63 3.10 9.96
N ALA A 411 9.65 3.01 10.87
CA ALA A 411 9.82 2.41 12.19
C ALA A 411 8.61 1.58 12.61
N ASN A 412 8.83 0.55 13.44
CA ASN A 412 7.76 -0.22 14.06
C ASN A 412 7.02 0.65 15.09
N THR A 413 5.74 0.94 14.86
CA THR A 413 4.89 1.73 15.76
C THR A 413 3.96 0.88 16.61
N SER A 414 3.76 -0.38 16.24
CA SER A 414 2.90 -1.30 16.99
C SER A 414 3.44 -2.73 17.00
N GLN A 415 2.81 -3.57 17.82
CA GLN A 415 3.00 -5.03 17.79
C GLN A 415 1.98 -5.64 16.83
N GLY A 416 2.37 -6.65 16.05
CA GLY A 416 1.46 -7.29 15.10
C GLY A 416 2.18 -7.83 13.86
N PRO A 417 1.43 -8.19 12.81
CA PRO A 417 2.00 -8.65 11.54
C PRO A 417 3.00 -7.64 10.98
N ALA A 418 4.16 -8.12 10.51
CA ALA A 418 5.27 -7.27 10.07
C ALA A 418 4.91 -6.27 8.96
N HIS A 419 3.89 -6.55 8.15
CA HIS A 419 3.47 -5.63 7.09
C HIS A 419 2.46 -4.57 7.53
N LEU A 420 1.96 -4.64 8.78
CA LEU A 420 0.91 -3.76 9.32
C LEU A 420 1.30 -3.10 10.66
N ASN A 421 2.56 -3.22 11.07
CA ASN A 421 3.03 -2.77 12.39
C ASN A 421 4.01 -1.59 12.33
N LYS A 422 4.19 -0.98 11.15
CA LYS A 422 5.21 0.04 10.87
C LYS A 422 4.56 1.31 10.34
N SER A 423 5.15 2.46 10.63
CA SER A 423 4.72 3.75 10.08
C SER A 423 5.90 4.49 9.48
N LEU A 424 5.60 5.34 8.49
CA LEU A 424 6.53 6.37 8.01
C LEU A 424 6.36 7.62 8.87
N ILE A 425 7.47 8.25 9.25
CA ILE A 425 7.49 9.37 10.21
C ILE A 425 8.46 10.44 9.71
N CYS A 426 8.01 11.69 9.64
CA CYS A 426 8.93 12.82 9.39
C CYS A 426 9.68 13.19 10.69
N VAL A 427 10.99 12.99 10.73
CA VAL A 427 11.82 13.25 11.92
C VAL A 427 12.85 14.34 11.60
N PRO A 428 12.84 15.51 12.26
CA PRO A 428 13.89 16.52 12.09
C PRO A 428 15.25 15.96 12.50
N MET A 429 16.27 16.12 11.66
CA MET A 429 17.60 15.53 11.86
C MET A 429 18.41 16.21 12.98
N ASN A 430 17.98 17.40 13.42
CA ASN A 430 18.53 18.09 14.58
C ASN A 430 17.84 17.70 15.90
N SER A 431 16.93 16.72 15.89
CA SER A 431 16.26 16.27 17.12
C SER A 431 17.26 15.67 18.11
N PRO A 432 17.18 15.98 19.41
CA PRO A 432 18.03 15.38 20.43
C PRO A 432 17.94 13.85 20.41
N GLY A 433 19.09 13.18 20.54
CA GLY A 433 19.20 11.71 20.50
C GLY A 433 19.54 11.12 19.12
N ILE A 434 19.65 11.95 18.07
CA ILE A 434 20.12 11.51 16.75
C ILE A 434 21.65 11.58 16.72
N HIS A 435 22.28 10.46 16.36
CA HIS A 435 23.73 10.36 16.25
C HIS A 435 24.14 9.81 14.87
N LEU A 436 24.89 10.60 14.10
CA LEU A 436 25.43 10.17 12.82
C LEU A 436 26.83 9.58 12.98
N THR A 437 27.11 8.51 12.25
CA THR A 437 28.49 8.04 12.09
C THR A 437 29.27 8.93 11.12
N LYS A 438 30.59 8.70 11.05
CA LYS A 438 31.41 9.25 9.99
C LYS A 438 30.84 8.84 8.63
N ARG A 439 30.96 9.74 7.65
CA ARG A 439 30.60 9.46 6.25
C ARG A 439 31.26 8.16 5.80
N ILE A 440 30.47 7.28 5.21
CA ILE A 440 30.94 6.01 4.68
C ILE A 440 31.77 6.31 3.42
N ASP A 441 32.99 5.80 3.38
CA ASP A 441 33.84 5.86 2.20
C ASP A 441 33.36 4.83 1.17
N LYS A 442 32.84 5.31 0.05
CA LYS A 442 32.15 4.50 -0.98
C LYS A 442 33.03 4.33 -2.22
N MET A 443 32.91 3.18 -2.89
CA MET A 443 33.56 2.94 -4.19
C MET A 443 33.10 3.93 -5.27
N GLY A 444 31.81 4.31 -5.26
CA GLY A 444 31.20 5.24 -6.21
C GLY A 444 30.25 6.22 -5.52
N MET A 445 29.56 7.06 -6.30
CA MET A 445 28.65 8.11 -5.81
C MET A 445 29.26 9.00 -4.71
N ARG A 446 30.57 9.30 -4.84
CA ARG A 446 31.40 9.87 -3.76
C ARG A 446 31.03 11.31 -3.39
N SER A 447 30.38 12.05 -4.29
CA SER A 447 29.92 13.43 -4.05
C SER A 447 28.60 13.52 -3.28
N SER A 448 27.92 12.39 -3.02
CA SER A 448 26.77 12.30 -2.12
C SER A 448 27.27 11.70 -0.81
N ASP A 449 26.84 12.23 0.33
CA ASP A 449 27.15 11.61 1.62
C ASP A 449 26.22 10.44 1.92
N THR A 450 26.76 9.46 2.64
CA THR A 450 25.99 8.30 3.12
C THR A 450 26.50 7.97 4.51
N ALA A 451 25.59 7.75 5.46
CA ALA A 451 25.97 7.42 6.83
C ALA A 451 25.04 6.38 7.45
N GLN A 452 25.49 5.86 8.59
CA GLN A 452 24.63 5.19 9.54
C GLN A 452 24.10 6.23 10.53
N ILE A 453 22.86 6.07 10.95
CA ILE A 453 22.18 6.96 11.89
C ILE A 453 21.69 6.11 13.06
N PHE A 454 21.96 6.55 14.28
CA PHE A 454 21.43 5.98 15.51
C PHE A 454 20.39 6.92 16.12
N PHE A 455 19.37 6.33 16.71
CA PHE A 455 18.29 7.02 17.41
C PHE A 455 18.27 6.52 18.84
N GLU A 456 18.50 7.41 19.80
CA GLU A 456 18.47 7.15 21.24
C GLU A 456 17.45 8.08 21.90
N ASP A 457 16.29 7.53 22.26
CA ASP A 457 15.17 8.25 22.88
C ASP A 457 14.74 9.54 22.15
N VAL A 458 14.80 9.51 20.81
CA VAL A 458 14.46 10.66 19.97
C VAL A 458 12.95 10.93 20.08
N ARG A 459 12.59 12.11 20.56
CA ARG A 459 11.19 12.51 20.78
C ARG A 459 10.68 13.38 19.64
N VAL A 460 9.60 12.96 19.00
CA VAL A 460 8.89 13.75 17.97
C VAL A 460 7.37 13.69 18.13
N PRO A 461 6.60 14.70 17.69
CA PRO A 461 5.14 14.65 17.78
C PRO A 461 4.55 13.49 16.96
N ALA A 462 3.53 12.80 17.48
CA ALA A 462 2.87 11.71 16.75
C ALA A 462 2.12 12.19 15.49
N LYS A 463 1.79 13.49 15.40
CA LYS A 463 1.28 14.12 14.17
C LYS A 463 2.29 14.13 13.01
N ASN A 464 3.56 13.76 13.26
CA ASN A 464 4.57 13.60 12.23
C ASN A 464 4.46 12.25 11.48
N ILE A 465 3.54 11.36 11.88
CA ILE A 465 3.24 10.13 11.13
C ILE A 465 2.67 10.50 9.76
N ILE A 466 3.24 9.92 8.70
CA ILE A 466 2.75 10.03 7.33
C ILE A 466 1.64 9.02 7.13
N GLY A 467 0.46 9.52 6.73
CA GLY A 467 -0.72 8.69 6.47
C GLY A 467 -1.25 8.00 7.72
N ASP A 468 -1.79 6.79 7.54
CA ASP A 468 -2.36 6.01 8.63
C ASP A 468 -1.26 5.24 9.39
N GLU A 469 -1.31 5.28 10.72
CA GLU A 469 -0.38 4.52 11.57
C GLU A 469 -0.50 3.00 11.32
N GLY A 470 0.63 2.32 11.12
CA GLY A 470 0.69 0.90 10.76
C GLY A 470 0.75 0.63 9.26
N MET A 471 0.46 1.62 8.41
CA MET A 471 0.47 1.49 6.94
C MET A 471 1.79 1.87 6.28
N GLY A 472 2.83 2.19 7.07
CA GLY A 472 4.12 2.66 6.56
C GLY A 472 4.83 1.67 5.63
N PHE A 473 4.69 0.37 5.86
CA PHE A 473 5.26 -0.64 4.95
C PHE A 473 4.61 -0.57 3.56
N THR A 474 3.29 -0.44 3.49
CA THR A 474 2.55 -0.30 2.24
C THR A 474 2.95 0.96 1.49
N TYR A 475 2.99 2.11 2.19
CA TYR A 475 3.42 3.37 1.59
C TYR A 475 4.84 3.29 1.04
N GLN A 476 5.75 2.66 1.79
CA GLN A 476 7.13 2.44 1.34
C GLN A 476 7.21 1.58 0.08
N MET A 477 6.39 0.53 -0.03
CA MET A 477 6.37 -0.33 -1.22
C MET A 477 5.82 0.38 -2.46
N LEU A 478 4.88 1.31 -2.29
CA LEU A 478 4.39 2.15 -3.38
C LEU A 478 5.48 3.11 -3.87
N GLN A 479 6.12 3.84 -2.95
CA GLN A 479 7.20 4.78 -3.28
C GLN A 479 8.39 4.09 -3.97
N PHE A 480 8.75 2.86 -3.57
CA PHE A 480 9.81 2.11 -4.24
C PHE A 480 9.53 1.80 -5.72
N GLN A 481 8.28 1.77 -6.19
CA GLN A 481 8.02 1.55 -7.62
C GLN A 481 8.47 2.74 -8.46
N GLU A 482 8.20 3.96 -7.99
CA GLU A 482 8.63 5.19 -8.64
C GLU A 482 10.14 5.37 -8.56
N GLU A 483 10.75 5.15 -7.39
CA GLU A 483 12.20 5.23 -7.22
C GLU A 483 12.95 4.26 -8.14
N ARG A 484 12.40 3.07 -8.39
CA ARG A 484 12.97 2.12 -9.36
C ARG A 484 12.89 2.65 -10.79
N LEU A 485 11.77 3.27 -11.17
CA LEU A 485 11.63 3.89 -12.49
C LEU A 485 12.59 5.07 -12.65
N ALA A 486 12.63 5.98 -11.68
CA ALA A 486 13.55 7.11 -11.67
C ALA A 486 15.02 6.65 -11.75
N GLY A 487 15.40 5.67 -10.93
CA GLY A 487 16.74 5.06 -10.95
C GLY A 487 17.11 4.49 -12.32
N ALA A 488 16.17 3.83 -13.00
CA ALA A 488 16.41 3.29 -14.34
C ALA A 488 16.58 4.43 -15.37
N VAL A 489 15.73 5.47 -15.35
CA VAL A 489 15.83 6.61 -16.26
C VAL A 489 17.15 7.36 -16.10
N LEU A 490 17.58 7.62 -14.85
CA LEU A 490 18.82 8.36 -14.54
C LEU A 490 20.08 7.71 -15.14
N THR A 491 20.02 6.41 -15.45
CA THR A 491 21.17 5.67 -15.98
C THR A 491 21.30 5.70 -17.51
N ILE A 492 20.25 6.07 -18.24
CA ILE A 492 20.25 6.08 -19.71
C ILE A 492 21.28 7.09 -20.26
N PRO A 493 21.23 8.40 -19.92
CA PRO A 493 22.14 9.37 -20.52
C PRO A 493 23.64 9.10 -20.23
N PRO A 494 24.04 8.65 -19.02
CA PRO A 494 25.41 8.22 -18.77
C PRO A 494 25.86 7.05 -19.66
N MET A 495 24.98 6.08 -19.93
CA MET A 495 25.27 4.96 -20.82
C MET A 495 25.43 5.43 -22.28
N ASP A 496 24.53 6.29 -22.77
CA ASP A 496 24.66 6.91 -24.10
C ASP A 496 25.99 7.66 -24.21
N THR A 497 26.32 8.48 -23.21
CA THR A 497 27.58 9.25 -23.17
C THR A 497 28.80 8.34 -23.18
N CYS A 498 28.75 7.20 -22.46
CA CYS A 498 29.80 6.20 -22.45
C CYS A 498 30.02 5.59 -23.85
N ILE A 499 28.95 5.23 -24.56
CA ILE A 499 29.03 4.70 -25.93
C ILE A 499 29.56 5.77 -26.89
N GLN A 500 29.01 6.99 -26.84
CA GLN A 500 29.43 8.06 -27.74
C GLN A 500 30.90 8.47 -27.54
N SER A 501 31.36 8.56 -26.29
CA SER A 501 32.78 8.83 -26.00
C SER A 501 33.68 7.68 -26.45
N THR A 502 33.23 6.43 -26.32
CA THR A 502 33.95 5.25 -26.84
C THR A 502 34.01 5.24 -28.37
N ILE A 503 32.93 5.63 -29.05
CA ILE A 503 32.90 5.81 -30.52
C ILE A 503 33.91 6.89 -30.93
N ALA A 504 33.93 8.04 -30.25
CA ALA A 504 34.88 9.12 -30.55
C ALA A 504 36.33 8.64 -30.38
N TYR A 505 36.64 7.98 -29.26
CA TYR A 505 37.97 7.43 -29.00
C TYR A 505 38.41 6.39 -30.05
N THR A 506 37.51 5.48 -30.45
CA THR A 506 37.82 4.41 -31.42
C THR A 506 37.99 4.94 -32.85
N LYS A 507 37.41 6.10 -33.20
CA LYS A 507 37.66 6.80 -34.48
C LYS A 507 39.09 7.37 -34.55
N GLU A 508 39.62 7.83 -33.42
CA GLU A 508 40.93 8.48 -33.36
C GLU A 508 42.07 7.49 -33.10
N ARG A 509 41.84 6.51 -32.22
CA ARG A 509 42.85 5.54 -31.82
C ARG A 509 43.19 4.62 -33.00
N LYS A 510 44.45 4.67 -33.43
CA LYS A 510 44.98 3.80 -34.49
C LYS A 510 45.72 2.59 -33.93
N ALA A 511 45.48 1.42 -34.52
CA ALA A 511 46.28 0.21 -34.34
C ALA A 511 46.24 -0.59 -35.66
N PHE A 512 47.32 -1.34 -35.95
CA PHE A 512 47.42 -2.13 -37.19
C PHE A 512 47.18 -1.29 -38.47
N GLY A 513 47.64 -0.04 -38.47
CA GLY A 513 47.58 0.85 -39.64
C GLY A 513 46.25 1.58 -39.88
N GLN A 514 45.23 1.38 -39.05
CA GLN A 514 43.90 2.00 -39.22
C GLN A 514 43.25 2.39 -37.88
N PRO A 515 42.21 3.25 -37.88
CA PRO A 515 41.36 3.45 -36.71
C PRO A 515 40.80 2.12 -36.16
N LEU A 516 40.72 2.01 -34.84
CA LEU A 516 40.13 0.83 -34.19
C LEU A 516 38.68 0.60 -34.62
N LEU A 517 37.91 1.69 -34.82
CA LEU A 517 36.52 1.60 -35.21
C LEU A 517 36.33 0.80 -36.51
N ASN A 518 37.32 0.78 -37.41
CA ASN A 518 37.24 0.01 -38.67
C ASN A 518 37.21 -1.51 -38.47
N ASN A 519 37.45 -2.02 -37.26
CA ASN A 519 37.32 -3.44 -36.97
C ASN A 519 35.85 -3.81 -36.74
N GLN A 520 35.34 -4.75 -37.54
CA GLN A 520 33.94 -5.17 -37.50
C GLN A 520 33.48 -5.65 -36.12
N CYS A 521 34.35 -6.30 -35.33
CA CYS A 521 33.96 -6.73 -33.98
C CYS A 521 33.63 -5.56 -33.05
N ILE A 522 34.28 -4.41 -33.24
CA ILE A 522 34.02 -3.18 -32.47
C ILE A 522 32.69 -2.56 -32.90
N HIS A 523 32.40 -2.52 -34.20
CA HIS A 523 31.09 -2.07 -34.70
C HIS A 523 29.94 -2.88 -34.12
N PHE A 524 30.04 -4.22 -34.19
CA PHE A 524 28.99 -5.10 -33.69
C PHE A 524 28.78 -4.92 -32.19
N ARG A 525 29.86 -4.85 -31.41
CA ARG A 525 29.71 -4.70 -29.97
C ARG A 525 29.08 -3.36 -29.57
N LEU A 526 29.46 -2.26 -30.24
CA LEU A 526 28.85 -0.95 -29.99
C LEU A 526 27.37 -0.91 -30.39
N ALA A 527 27.01 -1.54 -31.51
CA ALA A 527 25.61 -1.64 -31.96
C ALA A 527 24.75 -2.51 -31.03
N GLU A 528 25.28 -3.62 -30.51
CA GLU A 528 24.62 -4.45 -29.49
C GLU A 528 24.35 -3.65 -28.22
N LEU A 529 25.36 -2.94 -27.71
CA LEU A 529 25.23 -2.12 -26.50
C LEU A 529 24.19 -0.99 -26.69
N GLU A 530 24.21 -0.30 -27.83
CA GLU A 530 23.21 0.72 -28.15
C GLU A 530 21.80 0.11 -28.22
N THR A 531 21.67 -1.08 -28.80
CA THR A 531 20.40 -1.81 -28.88
C THR A 531 19.88 -2.17 -27.49
N GLU A 532 20.75 -2.57 -26.56
CA GLU A 532 20.38 -2.84 -25.17
C GLU A 532 19.88 -1.57 -24.45
N ILE A 533 20.52 -0.41 -24.68
CA ILE A 533 20.06 0.87 -24.14
C ILE A 533 18.71 1.26 -24.73
N GLU A 534 18.52 1.15 -26.04
CA GLU A 534 17.22 1.44 -26.67
C GLU A 534 16.11 0.51 -26.18
N CYS A 535 16.43 -0.76 -25.92
CA CYS A 535 15.49 -1.69 -25.27
C CYS A 535 15.10 -1.21 -23.86
N LEU A 536 16.07 -0.77 -23.06
CA LEU A 536 15.84 -0.22 -21.72
C LEU A 536 14.98 1.05 -21.78
N ARG A 537 15.34 2.00 -22.65
CA ARG A 537 14.58 3.24 -22.88
C ARG A 537 13.14 2.90 -23.25
N SER A 538 12.95 2.01 -24.22
CA SER A 538 11.63 1.53 -24.63
C SER A 538 10.84 0.92 -23.47
N LEU A 539 11.42 0.01 -22.67
CA LEU A 539 10.78 -0.58 -21.49
C LEU A 539 10.27 0.47 -20.50
N ILE A 540 11.11 1.45 -20.18
CA ILE A 540 10.80 2.48 -19.20
C ILE A 540 9.71 3.43 -19.72
N TYR A 541 9.85 3.93 -20.94
CA TYR A 541 8.82 4.79 -21.55
C TYR A 541 7.48 4.07 -21.71
N ARG A 542 7.48 2.75 -21.92
CA ARG A 542 6.25 1.92 -21.99
C ARG A 542 5.64 1.71 -20.62
N ALA A 543 6.45 1.49 -19.59
CA ALA A 543 5.98 1.42 -18.20
C ALA A 543 5.29 2.73 -17.81
N THR A 544 5.92 3.87 -18.13
CA THR A 544 5.32 5.17 -17.85
C THR A 544 4.13 5.49 -18.76
N ALA A 545 4.13 5.06 -20.02
CA ALA A 545 2.96 5.21 -20.87
C ALA A 545 1.74 4.49 -20.27
N ARG A 546 1.93 3.35 -19.59
CA ARG A 546 0.86 2.68 -18.86
C ARG A 546 0.40 3.51 -17.65
N GLU A 547 1.33 4.03 -16.86
CA GLU A 547 1.02 4.89 -15.71
C GLU A 547 0.24 6.15 -16.12
N VAL A 548 0.70 6.82 -17.17
CA VAL A 548 0.10 8.05 -17.71
C VAL A 548 -1.25 7.79 -18.34
N THR A 549 -1.38 6.74 -19.16
CA THR A 549 -2.66 6.44 -19.82
C THR A 549 -3.71 5.94 -18.83
N ASP A 550 -3.32 5.19 -17.81
CA ASP A 550 -4.20 4.78 -16.72
C ASP A 550 -4.69 6.00 -15.93
N SER A 551 -3.75 6.86 -15.49
CA SER A 551 -4.05 8.12 -14.82
C SER A 551 -4.95 9.03 -15.66
N CYS A 552 -4.65 9.22 -16.95
CA CYS A 552 -5.45 10.05 -17.84
C CYS A 552 -6.84 9.47 -18.10
N LEU A 553 -6.96 8.15 -18.28
CA LEU A 553 -8.26 7.49 -18.49
C LEU A 553 -9.17 7.72 -17.28
N GLN A 554 -8.59 7.63 -16.09
CA GLN A 554 -9.28 7.93 -14.84
C GLN A 554 -9.80 9.37 -14.78
N PHE A 555 -9.08 10.37 -15.32
CA PHE A 555 -9.53 11.77 -15.36
C PHE A 555 -10.72 12.01 -16.29
N TRP A 556 -10.93 11.15 -17.27
CA TRP A 556 -12.12 11.22 -18.10
C TRP A 556 -13.32 10.51 -17.45
N GLY A 557 -13.11 9.83 -16.32
CA GLY A 557 -14.15 9.15 -15.58
C GLY A 557 -14.95 8.16 -16.45
N GLY A 558 -16.27 8.14 -16.31
CA GLY A 558 -17.14 7.24 -17.08
C GLY A 558 -17.05 7.50 -18.59
N MET A 559 -16.81 8.75 -18.98
CA MET A 559 -16.60 9.11 -20.39
C MET A 559 -15.32 8.47 -20.93
N GLY A 560 -14.27 8.41 -20.10
CA GLY A 560 -12.99 7.75 -20.37
C GLY A 560 -13.09 6.25 -20.59
N PHE A 561 -14.18 5.62 -20.13
CA PHE A 561 -14.45 4.20 -20.30
C PHE A 561 -15.35 3.89 -21.51
N THR A 562 -15.67 4.90 -22.33
CA THR A 562 -16.40 4.70 -23.60
C THR A 562 -15.42 4.61 -24.78
N ASN A 563 -15.86 4.02 -25.89
CA ASN A 563 -15.08 4.01 -27.12
C ASN A 563 -15.06 5.36 -27.87
N GLU A 564 -15.81 6.35 -27.38
CA GLU A 564 -16.02 7.65 -28.06
C GLU A 564 -14.85 8.63 -27.87
N VAL A 565 -13.91 8.34 -26.96
CA VAL A 565 -12.83 9.26 -26.57
C VAL A 565 -11.44 8.64 -26.77
N LEU A 566 -10.49 9.48 -27.14
CA LEU A 566 -9.12 9.06 -27.48
C LEU A 566 -8.39 8.39 -26.31
N VAL A 567 -8.67 8.81 -25.08
CA VAL A 567 -7.97 8.29 -23.89
C VAL A 567 -8.23 6.79 -23.66
N SER A 568 -9.45 6.32 -23.93
CA SER A 568 -9.82 4.90 -23.80
C SER A 568 -9.12 4.02 -24.82
N ARG A 569 -8.89 4.60 -26.01
CA ARG A 569 -8.10 3.95 -27.06
C ARG A 569 -6.63 3.92 -26.68
N PHE A 570 -6.05 5.02 -26.21
CA PHE A 570 -4.65 5.04 -25.78
C PHE A 570 -4.35 4.07 -24.64
N PHE A 571 -5.22 3.98 -23.62
CA PHE A 571 -5.07 2.99 -22.55
C PHE A 571 -5.05 1.54 -23.07
N ARG A 572 -5.97 1.19 -23.98
CA ARG A 572 -6.03 -0.16 -24.58
C ARG A 572 -4.84 -0.44 -25.50
N ASP A 573 -4.50 0.52 -26.35
CA ASP A 573 -3.46 0.36 -27.36
C ASP A 573 -2.07 0.29 -26.71
N MET A 574 -1.82 1.09 -25.66
CA MET A 574 -0.55 1.04 -24.92
C MET A 574 -0.39 -0.25 -24.10
N ARG A 575 -1.49 -0.92 -23.71
CA ARG A 575 -1.41 -2.22 -23.05
C ARG A 575 -0.81 -3.31 -23.95
N LEU A 576 -1.05 -3.24 -25.26
CA LEU A 576 -0.52 -4.21 -26.24
C LEU A 576 1.00 -4.30 -26.19
N VAL A 577 1.65 -3.20 -25.83
CA VAL A 577 3.09 -3.05 -25.91
C VAL A 577 3.86 -4.01 -25.00
N SER A 578 3.25 -4.46 -23.89
CA SER A 578 3.84 -5.45 -22.95
C SER A 578 3.58 -6.92 -23.37
N ILE A 579 2.93 -7.13 -24.51
CA ILE A 579 2.52 -8.45 -25.04
C ILE A 579 3.05 -8.66 -26.46
N GLY A 580 2.85 -7.67 -27.35
CA GLY A 580 3.24 -7.73 -28.76
C GLY A 580 4.76 -7.69 -28.95
N GLY A 581 5.27 -8.53 -29.86
CA GLY A 581 6.73 -8.66 -30.08
C GLY A 581 7.46 -9.55 -29.07
N GLY A 582 6.73 -10.11 -28.10
CA GLY A 582 7.21 -10.99 -27.04
C GLY A 582 6.82 -10.41 -25.68
N ALA A 583 6.03 -11.16 -24.92
CA ALA A 583 5.54 -10.71 -23.62
C ALA A 583 6.69 -10.45 -22.64
N ASP A 584 6.46 -9.62 -21.62
CA ASP A 584 7.46 -9.27 -20.62
C ASP A 584 8.09 -10.53 -19.98
N GLU A 585 7.31 -11.59 -19.74
CA GLU A 585 7.80 -12.88 -19.24
C GLU A 585 8.72 -13.61 -20.23
N VAL A 586 8.51 -13.42 -21.53
CA VAL A 586 9.40 -13.94 -22.59
C VAL A 586 10.72 -13.18 -22.58
N MET A 587 10.70 -11.86 -22.40
CA MET A 587 11.91 -11.04 -22.26
C MET A 587 12.69 -11.42 -21.00
N LEU A 588 12.01 -11.62 -19.88
CA LEU A 588 12.61 -12.14 -18.64
C LEU A 588 13.23 -13.52 -18.85
N MET A 589 12.57 -14.43 -19.58
CA MET A 589 13.16 -15.73 -19.93
C MET A 589 14.41 -15.59 -20.81
N ILE A 590 14.46 -14.63 -21.74
CA ILE A 590 15.65 -14.36 -22.55
C ILE A 590 16.80 -13.87 -21.67
N ILE A 591 16.52 -12.93 -20.75
CA ILE A 591 17.48 -12.45 -19.76
C ILE A 591 17.99 -13.61 -18.90
N CYS A 592 17.11 -14.49 -18.40
CA CYS A 592 17.52 -15.68 -17.63
C CYS A 592 18.41 -16.64 -18.46
N LYS A 593 18.24 -16.74 -19.78
CA LYS A 593 19.14 -17.50 -20.66
C LYS A 593 20.52 -16.86 -20.74
N TYR A 594 20.60 -15.53 -20.87
CA TYR A 594 21.87 -14.81 -20.89
C TYR A 594 22.60 -14.83 -19.54
N MET A 595 21.83 -14.82 -18.45
CA MET A 595 22.36 -14.94 -17.08
C MET A 595 22.72 -16.38 -16.68
N ASP A 596 22.42 -17.38 -17.53
CA ASP A 596 22.58 -18.82 -17.23
C ASP A 596 21.88 -19.25 -15.92
N THR A 597 20.77 -18.61 -15.57
CA THR A 597 19.98 -18.89 -14.36
C THR A 597 18.88 -19.92 -14.61
N LEU A 598 18.69 -20.35 -15.86
CA LEU A 598 17.72 -21.39 -16.20
C LEU A 598 18.26 -22.79 -15.87
N PRO A 599 17.39 -23.71 -15.38
CA PRO A 599 17.79 -25.09 -15.12
C PRO A 599 18.32 -25.74 -16.40
N ARG A 600 19.58 -26.20 -16.38
CA ARG A 600 20.15 -26.96 -17.48
C ARG A 600 19.46 -28.33 -17.56
N LEU A 601 18.87 -28.65 -18.71
CA LEU A 601 18.31 -29.98 -18.95
C LEU A 601 19.44 -31.03 -18.82
N PRO A 602 19.17 -32.20 -18.20
CA PRO A 602 20.13 -33.28 -18.15
C PRO A 602 20.54 -33.64 -19.58
N ARG A 603 21.86 -33.66 -19.87
CA ARG A 603 22.35 -34.17 -21.15
C ARG A 603 21.82 -35.59 -21.31
N LYS A 604 21.01 -35.84 -22.34
CA LYS A 604 20.61 -37.20 -22.74
C LYS A 604 21.91 -37.97 -23.02
N LYS A 605 22.12 -39.05 -22.27
CA LYS A 605 23.22 -40.00 -22.49
C LYS A 605 22.99 -40.79 -23.77
#